data_AF-A0A6B9ZJV5-F1
#
_entry.id   AF-A0A6B9ZJV5-F1
#
_cell.length_a   1.000
_cell.length_b   1.000
_cell.length_c   1.000
_cell.angle_alpha   90.00
_cell.angle_beta   90.00
_cell.angle_gamma   90.00
#
_symmetry.space_group_name_H-M   'P 1'
#
loop_
_entity.id
_entity.type
_entity.pdbx_description
1 polymer ?
#
loop_
_entity_poly.entity_id
_entity_poly.type
_entity_poly.pdbx_seq_one_letter_code
_entity_poly.pdbx_strand_id
1 'polypeptide(L)'
;MRQLVLLFMFCTAIAHNISAQVGNTVYDTRQYKKGVYKTFQEFRANNPSVTGTLVVKNRTPAAQVYLLSAPNELRIIDSTGQEQKVRKFWGYSDGVSIYIKDNGLNKLEEIGYYCLYRINAITSAPANRATEGMVFNNTPPPTADKRVLNLATGDVYDLTLFNMRRYILPNDTALLREFNDDKQNKNKLVYYIQKFNQRNTPTW
;
A
#
# COMPACT_ATOMS: atom_id res chain seq x y z
N MET A 1 -13.49 57.63 -48.08
CA MET A 1 -14.17 56.35 -48.34
C MET A 1 -13.19 55.21 -48.05
N ARG A 2 -13.64 54.20 -47.29
CA ARG A 2 -13.01 52.90 -46.96
C ARG A 2 -11.80 52.97 -46.01
N GLN A 3 -11.96 52.78 -44.70
CA GLN A 3 -12.16 51.52 -43.95
C GLN A 3 -11.15 50.40 -44.29
N LEU A 4 -10.29 50.03 -43.31
CA LEU A 4 -10.15 48.68 -42.71
C LEU A 4 -8.93 48.71 -41.74
N VAL A 5 -9.11 48.69 -40.42
CA VAL A 5 -9.27 47.52 -39.52
C VAL A 5 -7.93 46.92 -39.04
N LEU A 6 -7.70 47.10 -37.73
CA LEU A 6 -7.03 46.26 -36.71
C LEU A 6 -5.92 45.27 -37.10
N LEU A 7 -4.82 45.28 -36.33
CA LEU A 7 -4.56 44.22 -35.33
C LEU A 7 -3.43 44.62 -34.35
N PHE A 8 -3.80 44.97 -33.12
CA PHE A 8 -2.87 45.01 -31.99
C PHE A 8 -2.80 43.59 -31.42
N MET A 9 -1.76 42.83 -31.77
CA MET A 9 -1.56 41.48 -31.26
C MET A 9 -0.92 41.58 -29.86
N PHE A 10 -1.76 41.71 -28.84
CA PHE A 10 -1.35 41.57 -27.44
C PHE A 10 -1.02 40.09 -27.19
N CYS A 11 0.26 39.73 -27.20
CA CYS A 11 0.73 38.45 -26.69
C CYS A 11 0.70 38.46 -25.16
N THR A 12 -0.48 38.34 -24.56
CA THR A 12 -0.58 37.90 -23.17
C THR A 12 -0.30 36.40 -23.13
N ALA A 13 0.95 36.04 -22.87
CA ALA A 13 1.29 34.71 -22.39
C ALA A 13 0.59 34.53 -21.03
N ILE A 14 -0.61 33.94 -21.04
CA ILE A 14 -1.24 33.46 -19.82
C ILE A 14 -0.38 32.28 -19.37
N ALA A 15 0.59 32.54 -18.50
CA ALA A 15 1.22 31.51 -17.70
C ALA A 15 0.10 30.84 -16.91
N HIS A 16 -0.39 29.72 -17.43
CA HIS A 16 -1.25 28.83 -16.69
C HIS A 16 -0.35 28.25 -15.60
N ASN A 17 -0.33 28.89 -14.44
CA ASN A 17 0.02 28.23 -13.21
C ASN A 17 -1.02 27.11 -13.06
N ILE A 18 -0.69 25.94 -13.59
CA ILE A 18 -1.34 24.70 -13.21
C ILE A 18 -1.03 24.58 -11.72
N SER A 19 -1.92 25.10 -10.89
CA SER A 19 -1.96 24.73 -9.49
C SER A 19 -2.20 23.22 -9.50
N ALA A 20 -1.11 22.45 -9.37
CA ALA A 20 -1.20 21.05 -9.04
C ALA A 20 -2.10 20.99 -7.80
N GLN A 21 -3.28 20.41 -7.94
CA GLN A 21 -4.20 20.24 -6.82
C GLN A 21 -3.39 19.53 -5.74
N VAL A 22 -3.20 20.20 -4.60
CA VAL A 22 -2.58 19.55 -3.44
C VAL A 22 -3.55 18.47 -3.02
N GLY A 23 -3.21 17.24 -3.38
CA GLY A 23 -4.03 16.09 -3.08
C GLY A 23 -4.27 15.97 -1.58
N ASN A 24 -5.51 15.67 -1.20
CA ASN A 24 -5.91 15.57 0.21
C ASN A 24 -6.02 14.13 0.71
N THR A 25 -5.87 13.15 -0.18
CA THR A 25 -5.95 11.71 0.10
C THR A 25 -4.56 11.07 0.02
N VAL A 26 -4.43 9.80 0.40
CA VAL A 26 -3.17 9.06 0.20
C VAL A 26 -2.83 8.87 -1.29
N TYR A 27 -3.84 8.87 -2.17
CA TYR A 27 -3.67 8.60 -3.59
C TYR A 27 -3.07 9.77 -4.37
N ASP A 28 -3.57 10.98 -4.12
CA ASP A 28 -3.28 12.20 -4.86
C ASP A 28 -2.15 13.04 -4.23
N THR A 29 -1.70 12.68 -3.03
CA THR A 29 -0.60 13.37 -2.36
C THR A 29 0.70 12.57 -2.33
N ARG A 30 1.82 13.28 -2.26
CA ARG A 30 3.12 12.74 -1.86
C ARG A 30 3.55 13.23 -0.48
N GLN A 31 2.71 14.02 0.19
CA GLN A 31 2.96 14.60 1.51
C GLN A 31 2.01 13.98 2.52
N TYR A 32 2.46 12.93 3.19
CA TYR A 32 1.65 12.24 4.20
C TYR A 32 1.69 12.99 5.53
N LYS A 33 0.53 13.16 6.16
CA LYS A 33 0.45 13.76 7.49
C LYS A 33 0.98 12.76 8.51
N LYS A 34 2.08 13.12 9.18
CA LYS A 34 2.67 12.29 10.24
C LYS A 34 1.65 12.03 11.35
N GLY A 35 1.50 10.77 11.72
CA GLY A 35 0.60 10.35 12.80
C GLY A 35 0.04 8.95 12.57
N VAL A 36 -0.89 8.54 13.42
CA VAL A 36 -1.56 7.25 13.37
C VAL A 36 -2.98 7.43 12.84
N TYR A 37 -3.33 6.61 11.86
CA TYR A 37 -4.68 6.47 11.33
C TYR A 37 -5.38 5.34 12.09
N LYS A 38 -6.40 5.67 12.89
CA LYS A 38 -7.16 4.68 13.64
C LYS A 38 -8.08 3.87 12.74
N THR A 39 -8.61 4.50 11.70
CA THR A 39 -9.58 3.92 10.77
C THR A 39 -9.06 3.94 9.34
N PHE A 40 -9.69 3.15 8.47
CA PHE A 40 -9.39 3.18 7.05
C PHE A 40 -9.73 4.53 6.41
N GLN A 41 -10.81 5.16 6.87
CA GLN A 41 -11.24 6.48 6.39
C GLN A 41 -10.21 7.55 6.72
N GLU A 42 -9.67 7.55 7.95
CA GLU A 42 -8.56 8.43 8.34
C GLU A 42 -7.33 8.21 7.47
N PHE A 43 -6.98 6.94 7.23
CA PHE A 43 -5.88 6.60 6.35
C PHE A 43 -6.11 7.16 4.97
N ARG A 44 -7.20 6.78 4.31
CA ARG A 44 -7.56 7.18 2.94
C ARG A 44 -7.59 8.71 2.76
N ALA A 45 -8.13 9.43 3.74
CA ALA A 45 -8.18 10.89 3.75
C ALA A 45 -6.88 11.57 4.22
N ASN A 46 -5.78 10.82 4.40
CA ASN A 46 -4.51 11.31 4.91
C ASN A 46 -4.69 12.22 6.16
N ASN A 47 -5.56 11.82 7.08
CA ASN A 47 -5.98 12.62 8.23
C ASN A 47 -5.83 11.82 9.54
N PRO A 48 -4.61 11.75 10.12
CA PRO A 48 -4.37 10.98 11.33
C PRO A 48 -5.07 11.61 12.55
N SER A 49 -5.70 10.79 13.38
CA SER A 49 -6.34 11.23 14.63
C SER A 49 -5.42 11.21 15.85
N VAL A 50 -4.23 10.60 15.73
CA VAL A 50 -3.23 10.58 16.80
C VAL A 50 -1.91 11.10 16.28
N THR A 51 -1.40 12.14 16.92
CA THR A 51 -0.12 12.77 16.60
C THR A 51 0.85 12.65 17.77
N GLY A 52 2.14 12.69 17.50
CA GLY A 52 3.19 12.60 18.52
C GLY A 52 4.48 12.02 17.95
N THR A 53 5.43 11.74 18.83
CA THR A 53 6.66 11.04 18.44
C THR A 53 6.38 9.56 18.30
N LEU A 54 6.46 9.06 17.07
CA LEU A 54 6.25 7.66 16.74
C LEU A 54 7.54 6.87 16.95
N VAL A 55 7.42 5.69 17.56
CA VAL A 55 8.53 4.75 17.78
C VAL A 55 8.10 3.37 17.29
N VAL A 56 8.91 2.76 16.44
CA VAL A 56 8.72 1.37 16.00
C VAL A 56 9.68 0.48 16.75
N LYS A 57 9.16 -0.53 17.45
CA LYS A 57 9.98 -1.54 18.13
C LYS A 57 9.90 -2.87 17.40
N ASN A 58 11.04 -3.36 16.94
CA ASN A 58 11.16 -4.66 16.30
C ASN A 58 11.30 -5.76 17.36
N ARG A 59 10.77 -6.95 17.05
CA ARG A 59 10.90 -8.16 17.86
C ARG A 59 11.90 -9.11 17.23
N THR A 60 12.65 -9.83 18.06
CA THR A 60 13.57 -10.87 17.57
C THR A 60 12.78 -12.02 16.93
N PRO A 61 13.35 -12.74 15.95
CA PRO A 61 12.72 -13.92 15.38
C PRO A 61 12.26 -14.95 16.43
N ALA A 62 13.09 -15.18 17.44
CA ALA A 62 12.76 -16.07 18.56
C ALA A 62 11.50 -15.61 19.33
N ALA A 63 11.39 -14.31 19.61
CA ALA A 63 10.22 -13.76 20.29
C ALA A 63 8.96 -13.81 19.40
N GLN A 64 9.10 -13.67 18.08
CA GLN A 64 7.98 -13.79 17.16
C GLN A 64 7.41 -15.21 17.14
N VAL A 65 8.27 -16.22 17.05
CA VAL A 65 7.86 -17.64 17.08
C VAL A 65 7.28 -18.02 18.45
N TYR A 66 7.97 -17.66 19.53
CA TYR A 66 7.56 -18.03 20.89
C TYR A 66 6.24 -17.38 21.32
N LEU A 67 6.03 -16.10 20.97
CA LEU A 67 4.86 -15.33 21.39
C LEU A 67 3.75 -15.30 20.32
N LEU A 68 3.94 -15.98 19.19
CA LEU A 68 3.06 -15.89 18.02
C LEU A 68 2.71 -14.43 17.69
N SER A 69 3.72 -13.56 17.74
CA SER A 69 3.55 -12.11 17.73
C SER A 69 4.07 -11.49 16.45
N ALA A 70 3.40 -10.41 16.01
CA ALA A 70 3.81 -9.62 14.85
C ALA A 70 5.27 -9.13 14.99
N PRO A 71 6.01 -8.96 13.88
CA PRO A 71 7.45 -8.66 13.88
C PRO A 71 7.81 -7.33 14.53
N ASN A 72 6.86 -6.41 14.60
CA ASN A 72 7.07 -5.08 15.14
C ASN A 72 5.77 -4.52 15.74
N GLU A 73 5.94 -3.52 16.60
CA GLU A 73 4.83 -2.80 17.21
C GLU A 73 5.07 -1.30 17.17
N LEU A 74 3.97 -0.55 17.06
CA LEU A 74 3.99 0.91 17.07
C LEU A 74 3.76 1.42 18.50
N ARG A 75 4.57 2.41 18.89
CA ARG A 75 4.47 3.14 20.14
C ARG A 75 4.45 4.64 19.87
N ILE A 76 3.86 5.38 20.81
CA ILE A 76 3.84 6.85 20.81
C ILE A 76 4.44 7.30 22.13
N ILE A 77 5.29 8.31 22.07
CA ILE A 77 5.75 9.04 23.26
C ILE A 77 4.70 10.13 23.55
N ASP A 78 4.09 10.05 24.73
CA ASP A 78 3.12 11.05 25.18
C ASP A 78 3.80 12.36 25.65
N SER A 79 3.00 13.34 26.05
CA SER A 79 3.49 14.63 26.53
C SER A 79 4.33 14.55 27.82
N THR A 80 4.28 13.43 28.54
CA THR A 80 5.08 13.17 29.75
C THR A 80 6.39 12.45 29.45
N GLY A 81 6.66 12.13 28.18
CA GLY A 81 7.83 11.39 27.76
C GLY A 81 7.69 9.87 27.90
N GLN A 82 6.51 9.36 28.26
CA GLN A 82 6.29 7.92 28.40
C GLN A 82 5.90 7.27 27.07
N GLU A 83 6.51 6.12 26.79
CA GLU A 83 6.15 5.31 25.63
C GLU A 83 4.90 4.45 25.87
N GLN A 84 3.87 4.70 25.07
CA GLN A 84 2.64 3.92 25.09
C GLN A 84 2.47 3.10 23.81
N LYS A 85 2.12 1.81 23.96
CA LYS A 85 1.82 0.94 22.82
C LYS A 85 0.48 1.29 22.19
N VAL A 86 0.48 1.51 20.88
CA VAL A 86 -0.75 1.71 20.11
C VAL A 86 -1.34 0.35 19.76
N ARG A 87 -2.52 0.03 20.32
CA ARG A 87 -3.12 -1.30 20.16
C ARG A 87 -4.05 -1.41 18.95
N LYS A 88 -4.95 -0.45 18.78
CA LYS A 88 -6.00 -0.46 17.74
C LYS A 88 -5.77 0.71 16.79
N PHE A 89 -5.34 0.39 15.58
CA PHE A 89 -5.14 1.35 14.50
C PHE A 89 -5.10 0.61 13.15
N TRP A 90 -5.30 1.36 12.07
CA TRP A 90 -5.31 0.85 10.71
C TRP A 90 -3.92 0.98 10.06
N GLY A 91 -3.27 2.14 10.23
CA GLY A 91 -1.95 2.42 9.68
C GLY A 91 -1.30 3.64 10.34
N TYR A 92 -0.12 4.04 9.87
CA TYR A 92 0.53 5.27 10.30
C TYR A 92 1.39 5.86 9.18
N SER A 93 1.77 7.13 9.34
CA SER A 93 2.80 7.79 8.53
C SER A 93 3.84 8.41 9.44
N ASP A 94 5.11 8.34 9.04
CA ASP A 94 6.22 9.06 9.66
C ASP A 94 6.41 10.48 9.08
N GLY A 95 5.58 10.88 8.11
CA GLY A 95 5.66 12.14 7.36
C GLY A 95 6.29 12.00 5.98
N VAL A 96 6.96 10.88 5.69
CA VAL A 96 7.64 10.62 4.41
C VAL A 96 7.08 9.38 3.73
N SER A 97 6.88 8.31 4.49
CA SER A 97 6.32 7.04 4.06
C SER A 97 5.00 6.77 4.77
N ILE A 98 4.22 5.87 4.20
CA ILE A 98 2.96 5.42 4.79
C ILE A 98 2.98 3.91 4.96
N TYR A 99 2.40 3.46 6.06
CA TYR A 99 2.48 2.09 6.55
C TYR A 99 1.09 1.62 6.97
N ILE A 100 0.85 0.33 6.79
CA ILE A 100 -0.40 -0.31 7.19
C ILE A 100 -0.14 -1.41 8.22
N LYS A 101 -1.13 -1.67 9.07
CA LYS A 101 -1.08 -2.72 10.07
C LYS A 101 -1.64 -4.01 9.50
N ASP A 102 -0.77 -4.94 9.12
CA ASP A 102 -1.14 -6.25 8.58
C ASP A 102 -0.05 -7.28 8.89
N ASN A 103 -0.26 -8.11 9.92
CA ASN A 103 0.78 -8.97 10.49
C ASN A 103 2.12 -8.23 10.72
N GLY A 104 2.05 -7.05 11.33
CA GLY A 104 3.17 -6.13 11.48
C GLY A 104 2.87 -4.77 10.86
N LEU A 105 3.91 -3.97 10.70
CA LEU A 105 3.91 -2.63 10.14
C LEU A 105 4.60 -2.68 8.78
N ASN A 106 3.81 -2.64 7.71
CA ASN A 106 4.33 -2.79 6.35
C ASN A 106 4.27 -1.47 5.61
N LYS A 107 5.38 -1.10 5.00
CA LYS A 107 5.46 0.09 4.15
C LYS A 107 4.73 -0.16 2.84
N LEU A 108 3.93 0.80 2.38
CA LEU A 108 3.42 0.78 1.01
C LEU A 108 4.57 1.10 0.04
N GLU A 109 4.84 0.16 -0.86
CA GLU A 109 5.86 0.27 -1.91
C GLU A 109 5.30 1.00 -3.14
N GLU A 110 4.02 0.76 -3.45
CA GLU A 110 3.29 1.41 -4.53
C GLU A 110 1.95 1.90 -4.02
N ILE A 111 1.56 3.10 -4.44
CA ILE A 111 0.30 3.72 -4.08
C ILE A 111 -0.41 4.09 -5.37
N GLY A 112 -1.57 3.49 -5.58
CA GLY A 112 -2.43 3.66 -6.74
C GLY A 112 -3.85 3.29 -6.38
N TYR A 113 -4.65 2.86 -7.34
CA TYR A 113 -5.94 2.23 -7.02
C TYR A 113 -5.75 1.00 -6.15
N TYR A 114 -4.78 0.20 -6.55
CA TYR A 114 -4.27 -0.90 -5.79
C TYR A 114 -2.90 -0.53 -5.24
N CYS A 115 -2.76 -0.51 -3.91
CA CYS A 115 -1.47 -0.31 -3.27
C CYS A 115 -0.75 -1.66 -3.12
N LEU A 116 0.58 -1.66 -3.28
CA LEU A 116 1.42 -2.84 -3.06
C LEU A 116 2.26 -2.68 -1.81
N TYR A 117 2.42 -3.77 -1.07
CA TYR A 117 3.35 -3.88 0.04
C TYR A 117 3.79 -5.32 0.24
N ARG A 118 4.86 -5.51 1.00
CA ARG A 118 5.33 -6.83 1.41
C ARG A 118 4.99 -7.14 2.84
N ILE A 119 4.64 -8.39 3.12
CA ILE A 119 4.60 -8.92 4.48
C ILE A 119 5.90 -9.65 4.75
N ASN A 120 6.57 -9.27 5.84
CA ASN A 120 7.67 -10.06 6.39
C ASN A 120 7.09 -11.14 7.31
N ALA A 121 6.63 -12.25 6.72
CA ALA A 121 6.24 -13.42 7.51
C ALA A 121 7.50 -14.22 7.84
N ILE A 122 7.71 -14.54 9.12
CA ILE A 122 8.63 -15.63 9.48
C ILE A 122 7.88 -16.91 9.18
N THR A 123 8.24 -17.59 8.09
CA THR A 123 7.78 -18.96 7.85
C THR A 123 8.33 -19.83 8.97
N SER A 124 7.46 -20.42 9.77
CA SER A 124 7.80 -21.48 10.73
C SER A 124 8.12 -22.78 9.99
N ALA A 125 9.02 -22.72 9.00
CA ALA A 125 9.63 -23.92 8.47
C ALA A 125 10.68 -24.33 9.50
N PRO A 126 10.50 -25.44 10.25
CA PRO A 126 11.61 -25.96 11.02
C PRO A 126 12.76 -26.23 10.05
N ALA A 127 13.98 -25.87 10.44
CA ALA A 127 15.16 -26.34 9.73
C ALA A 127 15.06 -27.86 9.67
N ASN A 128 15.01 -28.43 8.45
CA ASN A 128 15.03 -29.87 8.22
C ASN A 128 16.29 -30.46 8.86
N ARG A 129 16.21 -30.83 10.15
CA ARG A 129 17.14 -31.76 10.76
C ARG A 129 16.59 -33.13 10.41
N ALA A 130 17.24 -33.76 9.45
CA ALA A 130 16.94 -35.12 9.03
C ALA A 130 16.93 -36.05 10.26
N THR A 131 15.75 -36.51 10.62
CA THR A 131 15.55 -37.79 11.31
C THR A 131 14.95 -38.73 10.28
N GLU A 132 15.65 -39.83 10.05
CA GLU A 132 15.28 -40.91 9.14
C GLU A 132 13.90 -41.47 9.51
N GLY A 133 12.87 -41.07 8.76
CA GLY A 133 11.51 -41.58 8.96
C GLY A 133 10.45 -40.63 8.39
N MET A 134 9.90 -41.00 7.23
CA MET A 134 8.72 -40.40 6.57
C MET A 134 8.65 -38.86 6.53
N VAL A 135 9.15 -38.29 5.43
CA VAL A 135 9.03 -36.86 5.13
C VAL A 135 7.60 -36.57 4.65
N PHE A 136 6.75 -36.01 5.52
CA PHE A 136 5.56 -35.33 5.06
C PHE A 136 6.00 -34.01 4.39
N ASN A 137 5.82 -33.90 3.07
CA ASN A 137 5.96 -32.64 2.33
C ASN A 137 4.82 -31.67 2.71
N ASN A 138 4.72 -31.31 3.99
CA ASN A 138 3.90 -30.20 4.47
C ASN A 138 4.72 -28.91 4.47
N THR A 139 5.53 -28.67 3.42
CA THR A 139 6.07 -27.33 3.21
C THR A 139 4.84 -26.45 2.94
N PRO A 140 4.50 -25.49 3.83
CA PRO A 140 3.40 -24.59 3.54
C PRO A 140 3.67 -23.95 2.18
N PRO A 141 2.66 -23.82 1.30
CA PRO A 141 2.87 -23.14 0.03
C PRO A 141 3.52 -21.78 0.33
N PRO A 142 4.50 -21.35 -0.49
CA PRO A 142 5.17 -20.07 -0.27
C PRO A 142 4.10 -18.99 -0.15
N THR A 143 3.95 -18.44 1.06
CA THR A 143 3.03 -17.31 1.28
C THR A 143 3.46 -16.21 0.33
N ALA A 144 2.51 -15.68 -0.44
CA ALA A 144 2.79 -14.56 -1.32
C ALA A 144 3.40 -13.45 -0.46
N ASP A 145 4.66 -13.10 -0.75
CA ASP A 145 5.40 -12.10 0.01
C ASP A 145 4.82 -10.71 -0.20
N LYS A 146 4.10 -10.51 -1.31
CA LYS A 146 3.37 -9.29 -1.66
C LYS A 146 1.87 -9.44 -1.49
N ARG A 147 1.27 -8.35 -1.02
CA ARG A 147 -0.19 -8.18 -0.94
C ARG A 147 -0.62 -6.89 -1.63
N VAL A 148 -1.91 -6.86 -1.93
CA VAL A 148 -2.58 -5.80 -2.67
C VAL A 148 -3.69 -5.24 -1.79
N LEU A 149 -3.64 -3.93 -1.52
CA LEU A 149 -4.71 -3.20 -0.85
C LEU A 149 -5.55 -2.49 -1.91
N ASN A 150 -6.87 -2.71 -1.91
CA ASN A 150 -7.82 -1.90 -2.65
C ASN A 150 -8.05 -0.57 -1.92
N LEU A 151 -7.60 0.55 -2.49
CA LEU A 151 -7.69 1.84 -1.82
C LEU A 151 -9.13 2.37 -1.76
N ALA A 152 -10.03 1.90 -2.62
CA ALA A 152 -11.44 2.30 -2.58
C ALA A 152 -12.18 1.64 -1.40
N THR A 153 -11.97 0.34 -1.18
CA THR A 153 -12.75 -0.46 -0.21
C THR A 153 -12.03 -0.75 1.10
N GLY A 154 -10.69 -0.77 1.09
CA GLY A 154 -9.87 -1.20 2.22
C GLY A 154 -9.62 -2.70 2.26
N ASP A 155 -10.11 -3.45 1.27
CA ASP A 155 -9.89 -4.89 1.16
C ASP A 155 -8.43 -5.20 0.83
N VAL A 156 -7.95 -6.34 1.36
CA VAL A 156 -6.59 -6.81 1.16
C VAL A 156 -6.61 -8.20 0.54
N TYR A 157 -5.81 -8.38 -0.50
CA TYR A 157 -5.67 -9.64 -1.23
C TYR A 157 -4.20 -10.07 -1.29
N ASP A 158 -3.95 -11.38 -1.23
CA ASP A 158 -2.64 -11.91 -1.58
C ASP A 158 -2.38 -11.73 -3.08
N LEU A 159 -1.16 -11.37 -3.47
CA LEU A 159 -0.82 -11.19 -4.88
C LEU A 159 -0.64 -12.55 -5.56
N THR A 160 -1.75 -13.13 -6.00
CA THR A 160 -1.80 -14.46 -6.62
C THR A 160 -2.55 -14.42 -7.95
N LEU A 161 -2.27 -15.39 -8.83
CA LEU A 161 -2.98 -15.53 -10.12
C LEU A 161 -4.50 -15.58 -9.94
N PHE A 162 -4.97 -16.26 -8.89
CA PHE A 162 -6.39 -16.39 -8.57
C PHE A 162 -7.02 -15.04 -8.20
N ASN A 163 -6.42 -14.31 -7.25
CA ASN A 163 -6.96 -13.02 -6.82
C ASN A 163 -6.89 -11.97 -7.93
N MET A 164 -5.85 -12.01 -8.78
CA MET A 164 -5.76 -11.16 -9.96
C MET A 164 -6.99 -11.32 -10.86
N ARG A 165 -7.38 -12.57 -11.19
CA ARG A 165 -8.55 -12.84 -12.05
C ARG A 165 -9.88 -12.56 -11.37
N ARG A 166 -10.00 -12.90 -10.08
CA ARG A 166 -11.30 -12.97 -9.40
C ARG A 166 -11.72 -11.65 -8.77
N TYR A 167 -10.78 -10.87 -8.25
CA TYR A 167 -11.09 -9.72 -7.38
C TYR A 167 -10.42 -8.41 -7.80
N ILE A 168 -9.27 -8.46 -8.50
CA ILE A 168 -8.48 -7.27 -8.81
C ILE A 168 -8.77 -6.75 -10.23
N LEU A 169 -8.54 -7.56 -11.25
CA LEU A 169 -8.69 -7.15 -12.65
C LEU A 169 -10.12 -7.12 -13.22
N PRO A 170 -11.19 -7.71 -12.62
CA PRO A 170 -12.54 -7.63 -13.19
C PRO A 170 -13.07 -6.22 -13.47
N ASN A 171 -12.56 -5.20 -12.76
CA ASN A 171 -12.94 -3.81 -12.97
C ASN A 171 -12.34 -3.20 -14.26
N ASP A 172 -11.31 -3.83 -14.86
CA ASP A 172 -10.73 -3.45 -16.15
C ASP A 172 -10.76 -4.68 -17.07
N THR A 173 -11.90 -4.90 -17.72
CA THR A 173 -12.14 -6.10 -18.55
C THR A 173 -11.16 -6.26 -19.71
N ALA A 174 -10.64 -5.15 -20.25
CA ALA A 174 -9.61 -5.18 -21.28
C ALA A 174 -8.27 -5.68 -20.73
N LEU A 175 -7.85 -5.19 -19.56
CA LEU A 175 -6.64 -5.65 -18.90
C LEU A 175 -6.77 -7.10 -18.39
N LEU A 176 -7.95 -7.51 -17.93
CA LEU A 176 -8.23 -8.90 -17.57
C LEU A 176 -8.08 -9.84 -18.78
N ARG A 177 -8.54 -9.43 -19.97
CA ARG A 177 -8.34 -10.20 -21.20
C ARG A 177 -6.86 -10.34 -21.52
N GLU A 178 -6.12 -9.23 -21.55
CA GLU A 178 -4.67 -9.24 -21.76
C GLU A 178 -3.95 -10.16 -20.77
N PHE A 179 -4.33 -10.09 -19.49
CA PHE A 179 -3.79 -10.95 -18.44
C PHE A 179 -4.06 -12.44 -18.68
N ASN A 180 -5.24 -12.78 -19.19
CA ASN A 180 -5.61 -14.17 -19.45
C ASN A 180 -4.92 -14.73 -20.69
N ASP A 181 -4.66 -13.89 -21.70
CA ASP A 181 -3.97 -14.28 -22.94
C ASP A 181 -2.44 -14.36 -22.77
N ASP A 182 -1.87 -13.67 -21.77
CA ASP A 182 -0.44 -13.70 -21.46
C ASP A 182 -0.01 -15.01 -20.78
N LYS A 183 0.70 -15.86 -21.54
CA LYS A 183 1.29 -17.12 -21.05
C LYS A 183 2.30 -16.94 -19.91
N GLN A 184 2.81 -15.73 -19.68
CA GLN A 184 3.76 -15.39 -18.62
C GLN A 184 3.12 -14.60 -17.47
N ASN A 185 1.79 -14.51 -17.40
CA ASN A 185 1.06 -13.72 -16.40
C ASN A 185 1.48 -14.01 -14.95
N LYS A 186 1.74 -15.27 -14.60
CA LYS A 186 2.19 -15.69 -13.26
C LYS A 186 3.46 -14.96 -12.80
N ASN A 187 4.36 -14.63 -13.72
CA ASN A 187 5.62 -13.96 -13.42
C ASN A 187 5.52 -12.43 -13.48
N LYS A 188 4.35 -11.90 -13.85
CA LYS A 188 4.11 -10.48 -14.13
C LYS A 188 3.00 -9.86 -13.26
N LEU A 189 2.64 -10.50 -12.13
CA LEU A 189 1.52 -10.04 -11.30
C LEU A 189 1.66 -8.56 -10.88
N VAL A 190 2.86 -8.15 -10.44
CA VAL A 190 3.15 -6.74 -10.09
C VAL A 190 2.99 -5.82 -11.29
N TYR A 191 3.47 -6.22 -12.48
CA TYR A 191 3.32 -5.44 -13.70
C TYR A 191 1.84 -5.17 -14.03
N TYR A 192 0.97 -6.16 -13.85
CA TYR A 192 -0.45 -5.97 -14.11
C TYR A 192 -1.14 -5.08 -13.07
N ILE A 193 -0.67 -5.04 -11.82
CA ILE A 193 -1.13 -4.06 -10.83
C ILE A 193 -0.73 -2.65 -11.25
N GLN A 194 0.53 -2.45 -11.62
CA GLN A 194 1.05 -1.17 -12.10
C GLN A 194 0.29 -0.67 -13.31
N LYS A 195 0.04 -1.56 -14.28
CA LYS A 195 -0.73 -1.25 -15.47
C LYS A 195 -2.18 -0.90 -15.14
N PHE A 196 -2.81 -1.60 -14.19
CA PHE A 196 -4.14 -1.24 -13.70
C PHE A 196 -4.14 0.16 -13.09
N ASN A 197 -3.17 0.48 -12.23
CA ASN A 197 -3.03 1.77 -11.57
C ASN A 197 -2.81 2.94 -12.55
N GLN A 198 -2.17 2.70 -13.68
CA GLN A 198 -2.00 3.70 -14.74
C GLN A 198 -3.28 3.97 -15.52
N ARG A 199 -4.22 3.01 -15.54
CA ARG A 199 -5.46 3.05 -16.33
C ARG A 199 -6.67 3.47 -15.51
N ASN A 200 -6.58 3.39 -14.18
CA ASN A 200 -7.72 3.53 -13.29
C ASN A 200 -7.38 4.44 -12.10
N THR A 201 -8.30 5.35 -11.79
CA THR A 201 -8.26 6.23 -10.61
C THR A 201 -9.32 5.77 -9.61
N PRO A 202 -9.03 5.71 -8.31
CA PRO A 202 -10.04 5.40 -7.29
C PRO A 202 -11.23 6.35 -7.35
N THR A 203 -12.42 5.77 -7.23
CA THR A 203 -13.66 6.50 -6.98
C THR A 203 -14.12 6.16 -5.57
N TRP A 204 -14.37 7.18 -4.73
CA TRP A 204 -14.70 7.04 -3.32
C TRP A 204 -16.18 7.23 -3.04
#